data_AF-A0A2V4NTM7-F1
#
_entry.id   AF-A0A2V4NTM7-F1
#
_cell.length_a   1.000
_cell.length_b   1.000
_cell.length_c   1.000
_cell.angle_alpha   90.00
_cell.angle_beta   90.00
_cell.angle_gamma   90.00
#
_symmetry.space_group_name_H-M   'P 1'
#
loop_
_entity.id
_entity.type
_entity.pdbx_description
1 polymer ?
#
loop_
_entity_poly.entity_id
_entity_poly.type
_entity_poly.pdbx_seq_one_letter_code
_entity_poly.pdbx_strand_id
1 'polypeptide(L)'
;MMSDEALMGDEVYQPDGSEVQDDIGPLEPEDTLEDRGVESALDEGYNPPEHPLAVQRWGTTAAEQRTGESLDLRLSAELPEVVPPDGDGIGDAGGADGEPLDPEFGDRRTGRLVAADQARSDVLAEDTGICGGAASAEEAAMHTTDDPEWLEL
;
A
#
# COMPACT_ATOMS: atom_id res chain seq x y z
N MET A 1 19.27 -25.90 60.60
CA MET A 1 18.07 -25.50 59.86
C MET A 1 18.37 -24.13 59.28
N MET A 2 18.91 -24.09 58.06
CA MET A 2 19.14 -22.84 57.35
C MET A 2 17.79 -22.46 56.75
N SER A 3 17.23 -21.36 57.20
CA SER A 3 15.94 -20.85 56.78
C SER A 3 16.00 -20.43 55.31
N ASP A 4 15.12 -21.01 54.52
CA ASP A 4 14.93 -20.85 53.07
C ASP A 4 14.27 -19.51 52.71
N GLU A 5 14.61 -18.45 53.44
CA GLU A 5 13.94 -17.14 53.42
C GLU A 5 14.88 -16.03 52.92
N ALA A 6 16.15 -16.35 52.66
CA ALA A 6 17.15 -15.43 52.10
C ALA A 6 17.18 -15.43 50.55
N LEU A 7 16.21 -16.09 49.90
CA LEU A 7 16.04 -16.10 48.45
C LEU A 7 14.72 -15.40 48.05
N MET A 8 14.31 -14.39 48.84
CA MET A 8 13.22 -13.51 48.45
C MET A 8 13.74 -12.65 47.29
N GLY A 9 12.99 -12.58 46.19
CA GLY A 9 13.41 -11.94 44.92
C GLY A 9 13.56 -10.41 44.95
N ASP A 10 13.90 -9.82 46.11
CA ASP A 10 14.20 -8.39 46.27
C ASP A 10 15.69 -8.05 46.01
N GLU A 11 16.58 -9.04 46.02
CA GLU A 11 18.00 -8.90 45.64
C GLU A 11 18.21 -8.91 44.12
N VAL A 12 17.14 -9.09 43.33
CA VAL A 12 17.21 -8.99 41.88
C VAL A 12 17.34 -7.52 41.51
N TYR A 13 18.37 -7.19 40.75
CA TYR A 13 18.56 -5.86 40.15
C TYR A 13 17.23 -5.37 39.54
N GLN A 14 16.66 -4.32 40.14
CA GLN A 14 15.53 -3.59 39.56
C GLN A 14 16.05 -2.28 38.99
N PRO A 15 15.90 -2.02 37.70
CA PRO A 15 16.27 -0.73 37.13
C PRO A 15 15.44 0.36 37.82
N ASP A 16 16.12 1.34 38.40
CA ASP A 16 15.53 2.46 39.16
C ASP A 16 14.93 3.55 38.24
N GLY A 17 14.80 3.25 36.95
CA GLY A 17 14.32 4.16 35.91
C GLY A 17 15.35 5.21 35.48
N SER A 18 16.53 5.26 36.11
CA SER A 18 17.60 6.20 35.73
C SER A 18 18.30 5.81 34.42
N GLU A 19 18.21 4.54 34.03
CA GLU A 19 18.80 4.00 32.79
C GLU A 19 17.90 4.15 31.55
N VAL A 20 16.61 4.50 31.73
CA VAL A 20 15.63 4.64 30.64
C VAL A 20 15.24 6.10 30.48
N GLN A 21 16.22 6.99 30.32
CA GLN A 21 15.96 8.43 30.12
C GLN A 21 15.88 8.81 28.65
N ASP A 22 16.66 8.13 27.80
CA ASP A 22 16.79 8.48 26.38
C ASP A 22 15.50 8.18 25.59
N ASP A 23 14.72 7.17 25.98
CA ASP A 23 13.47 6.76 25.30
C ASP A 23 12.19 7.38 25.90
N ILE A 24 12.30 8.43 26.75
CA ILE A 24 11.12 9.05 27.38
C ILE A 24 10.40 10.03 26.42
N GLY A 25 11.05 10.42 25.32
CA GLY A 25 10.52 11.37 24.33
C GLY A 25 9.95 10.72 23.06
N PRO A 26 9.36 11.53 22.16
CA PRO A 26 9.16 11.12 20.78
C PRO A 26 10.48 10.68 20.15
N LEU A 27 10.46 9.63 19.32
CA LEU A 27 11.64 9.16 18.62
C LEU A 27 12.10 10.20 17.60
N GLU A 28 13.39 10.52 17.58
CA GLU A 28 13.93 11.50 16.65
C GLU A 28 14.07 10.90 15.24
N PRO A 29 14.23 11.73 14.19
CA PRO A 29 14.43 11.25 12.82
C PRO A 29 15.63 10.30 12.67
N GLU A 30 16.66 10.47 13.50
CA GLU A 30 17.84 9.59 13.55
C GLU A 30 17.54 8.20 14.13
N ASP A 31 16.53 8.09 15.00
CA ASP A 31 16.10 6.82 15.60
C ASP A 31 15.11 6.07 14.70
N THR A 32 14.20 6.82 14.06
CA THR A 32 13.16 6.28 13.18
C THR A 32 13.64 6.06 11.75
N LEU A 33 14.73 6.75 11.34
CA LEU A 33 15.19 6.87 9.96
C LEU A 33 14.12 7.47 9.02
N GLU A 34 13.13 8.18 9.56
CA GLU A 34 12.07 8.84 8.81
C GLU A 34 12.24 10.38 8.89
N ASP A 35 12.65 10.99 7.78
CA ASP A 35 12.77 12.45 7.66
C ASP A 35 11.42 13.08 7.26
N ARG A 36 10.80 13.78 8.22
CA ARG A 36 9.54 14.52 8.02
C ARG A 36 9.76 16.01 7.75
N GLY A 37 10.99 16.43 7.48
CA GLY A 37 11.36 17.79 7.08
C GLY A 37 11.58 18.77 8.22
N VAL A 38 11.78 18.28 9.45
CA VAL A 38 12.07 19.08 10.66
C VAL A 38 13.31 18.54 11.36
N GLU A 39 14.06 19.42 12.04
CA GLU A 39 15.31 19.06 12.72
C GLU A 39 15.07 18.22 13.99
N SER A 40 13.94 18.41 14.67
CA SER A 40 13.51 17.59 15.81
C SER A 40 12.05 17.17 15.67
N ALA A 41 11.71 16.00 16.20
CA ALA A 41 10.33 15.52 16.29
C ALA A 41 9.41 16.51 17.05
N LEU A 42 9.96 17.33 17.94
CA LEU A 42 9.21 18.33 18.71
C LEU A 42 8.88 19.61 17.93
N ASP A 43 9.54 19.85 16.80
CA ASP A 43 9.32 21.05 15.97
C ASP A 43 8.16 20.90 14.99
N GLU A 44 7.59 19.69 14.85
CA GLU A 44 6.47 19.44 13.96
C GLU A 44 5.17 20.10 14.49
N GLY A 45 4.57 20.95 13.65
CA GLY A 45 3.29 21.57 13.95
C GLY A 45 2.12 20.62 13.69
N TYR A 46 1.23 20.47 14.68
CA TYR A 46 -0.04 19.77 14.48
C TYR A 46 -1.10 20.73 13.90
N ASN A 47 -1.66 20.38 12.75
CA ASN A 47 -2.81 21.08 12.17
C ASN A 47 -4.11 20.34 12.57
N PRO A 48 -4.89 20.85 13.54
CA PRO A 48 -6.09 20.17 13.99
C PRO A 48 -7.17 20.13 12.89
N PRO A 49 -8.07 19.14 12.92
CA PRO A 49 -9.18 19.09 11.98
C PRO A 49 -10.02 20.37 11.99
N GLU A 50 -10.44 20.84 10.81
CA GLU A 50 -11.28 22.04 10.67
C GLU A 50 -12.69 21.85 11.26
N HIS A 51 -13.10 20.59 11.49
CA HIS A 51 -14.41 20.23 12.00
C HIS A 51 -14.33 19.13 13.07
N PRO A 52 -15.29 19.08 14.01
CA PRO A 52 -15.33 18.04 15.02
C PRO A 52 -15.51 16.64 14.40
N LEU A 53 -14.54 15.77 14.63
CA LEU A 53 -14.59 14.40 14.12
C LEU A 53 -15.50 13.51 14.97
N ALA A 54 -16.37 12.76 14.31
CA ALA A 54 -17.20 11.70 14.91
C ALA A 54 -18.11 12.13 16.09
N VAL A 55 -18.28 13.42 16.35
CA VAL A 55 -19.13 13.93 17.45
C VAL A 55 -20.59 13.54 17.27
N GLN A 56 -21.03 13.38 16.02
CA GLN A 56 -22.40 12.98 15.66
C GLN A 56 -22.48 11.52 15.19
N ARG A 57 -21.42 10.73 15.38
CA ARG A 57 -21.42 9.30 15.00
C ARG A 57 -22.37 8.51 15.91
N TRP A 58 -22.99 7.48 15.35
CA TRP A 58 -23.73 6.49 16.12
C TRP A 58 -22.81 5.73 17.09
N GLY A 59 -23.26 5.51 18.33
CA GLY A 59 -22.49 4.84 19.38
C GLY A 59 -21.81 5.78 20.37
N THR A 60 -22.09 7.09 20.28
CA THR A 60 -21.62 8.08 21.26
C THR A 60 -22.45 8.05 22.53
N THR A 61 -23.69 7.55 22.48
CA THR A 61 -24.54 7.37 23.66
C THR A 61 -24.59 5.91 24.13
N ALA A 62 -24.79 5.71 25.44
CA ALA A 62 -24.91 4.37 26.01
C ALA A 62 -26.13 3.60 25.45
N ALA A 63 -27.16 4.29 24.99
CA ALA A 63 -28.32 3.66 24.36
C ALA A 63 -27.98 3.13 22.96
N GLU A 64 -27.26 3.89 22.15
CA GLU A 64 -26.79 3.47 20.83
C GLU A 64 -25.84 2.27 20.91
N GLN A 65 -24.91 2.27 21.86
CA GLN A 65 -23.99 1.14 22.07
C GLN A 65 -24.72 -0.16 22.40
N ARG A 66 -25.83 -0.09 23.15
CA ARG A 66 -26.65 -1.27 23.48
C ARG A 66 -27.48 -1.75 22.29
N THR A 67 -28.02 -0.83 21.51
CA THR A 67 -28.83 -1.16 20.33
C THR A 67 -27.96 -1.68 19.18
N GLY A 68 -26.71 -1.20 19.09
CA GLY A 68 -25.84 -1.44 17.95
C GLY A 68 -26.16 -0.52 16.77
N GLU A 69 -25.21 -0.39 15.85
CA GLU A 69 -25.38 0.34 14.59
C GLU A 69 -26.06 -0.56 13.55
N SER A 70 -26.96 0.00 12.73
CA SER A 70 -27.59 -0.77 11.65
C SER A 70 -26.60 -1.03 10.52
N LEU A 71 -26.84 -2.11 9.76
CA LEU A 71 -26.03 -2.43 8.59
C LEU A 71 -26.06 -1.31 7.55
N ASP A 72 -27.23 -0.70 7.34
CA ASP A 72 -27.40 0.40 6.38
C ASP A 72 -26.55 1.62 6.75
N LEU A 73 -26.48 1.97 8.05
CA LEU A 73 -25.61 3.07 8.51
C LEU A 73 -24.14 2.76 8.23
N ARG A 74 -23.71 1.52 8.53
CA ARG A 74 -22.34 1.07 8.28
C ARG A 74 -21.98 1.12 6.80
N LEU A 75 -22.89 0.65 5.93
CA LEU A 75 -22.70 0.69 4.48
C LEU A 75 -22.62 2.13 3.96
N SER A 76 -23.44 3.04 4.50
CA SER A 76 -23.37 4.45 4.10
C SER A 76 -22.03 5.11 4.42
N ALA A 77 -21.35 4.65 5.49
CA ALA A 77 -20.04 5.16 5.89
C ALA A 77 -18.88 4.64 5.03
N GLU A 78 -19.09 3.59 4.23
CA GLU A 78 -18.08 3.10 3.27
C GLU A 78 -18.01 3.97 2.01
N LEU A 79 -19.03 4.79 1.77
CA LEU A 79 -19.03 5.74 0.65
C LEU A 79 -18.31 7.03 1.05
N PRO A 80 -17.45 7.58 0.17
CA PRO A 80 -16.82 8.85 0.42
C PRO A 80 -17.88 9.97 0.48
N GLU A 81 -17.70 10.90 1.41
CA GLU A 81 -18.60 12.06 1.55
C GLU A 81 -18.51 12.99 0.32
N VAL A 82 -17.31 13.11 -0.25
CA VAL A 82 -17.05 13.80 -1.50
C VAL A 82 -16.69 12.75 -2.55
N VAL A 83 -17.59 12.54 -3.50
CA VAL A 83 -17.32 11.69 -4.66
C VAL A 83 -16.54 12.57 -5.66
N PRO A 84 -15.28 12.25 -5.98
CA PRO A 84 -14.58 12.92 -7.08
C PRO A 84 -15.36 12.66 -8.38
N PRO A 85 -15.31 13.57 -9.36
CA PRO A 85 -15.88 13.29 -10.67
C PRO A 85 -15.27 11.98 -11.23
N ASP A 86 -16.07 11.21 -11.97
CA ASP A 86 -15.58 10.03 -12.68
C ASP A 86 -14.53 10.46 -13.71
N GLY A 87 -13.46 9.67 -13.84
CA GLY A 87 -12.38 9.89 -14.79
C GLY A 87 -11.39 10.99 -14.38
N ASP A 88 -10.34 11.15 -15.17
CA ASP A 88 -9.41 12.29 -15.08
C ASP A 88 -9.78 13.42 -16.07
N GLY A 89 -10.90 13.27 -16.78
CA GLY A 89 -11.37 14.20 -17.80
C GLY A 89 -10.76 13.95 -19.19
N ILE A 90 -9.94 12.92 -19.36
CA ILE A 90 -9.32 12.53 -20.63
C ILE A 90 -10.07 11.32 -21.18
N GLY A 91 -10.44 11.34 -22.47
CA GLY A 91 -11.10 10.19 -23.11
C GLY A 91 -12.59 9.99 -22.77
N ASP A 92 -13.13 10.75 -21.82
CA ASP A 92 -14.53 10.65 -21.35
C ASP A 92 -15.60 11.19 -22.35
N ALA A 93 -15.17 11.74 -23.49
CA ALA A 93 -16.08 12.32 -24.47
C ALA A 93 -16.77 11.24 -25.32
N GLY A 94 -18.08 11.11 -25.18
CA GLY A 94 -18.89 10.15 -25.95
C GLY A 94 -18.76 10.36 -27.47
N GLY A 95 -18.32 9.33 -28.18
CA GLY A 95 -18.10 9.35 -29.63
C GLY A 95 -16.72 9.87 -30.07
N ALA A 96 -15.82 10.15 -29.13
CA ALA A 96 -14.40 10.35 -29.39
C ALA A 96 -13.63 9.02 -29.33
N ASP A 97 -12.32 9.07 -29.61
CA ASP A 97 -11.44 7.90 -29.71
C ASP A 97 -11.12 7.23 -28.35
N GLY A 98 -11.71 7.68 -27.25
CA GLY A 98 -11.47 7.17 -25.90
C GLY A 98 -10.21 7.72 -25.25
N GLU A 99 -9.74 7.07 -24.18
CA GLU A 99 -8.47 7.43 -23.53
C GLU A 99 -7.30 7.23 -24.50
N PRO A 100 -6.33 8.16 -24.55
CA PRO A 100 -5.13 8.00 -25.35
C PRO A 100 -4.28 6.88 -24.74
N LEU A 101 -4.43 5.68 -25.29
CA LEU A 101 -3.56 4.55 -24.97
C LEU A 101 -2.23 4.72 -25.72
N ASP A 102 -1.15 4.46 -25.00
CA ASP A 102 0.16 4.29 -25.62
C ASP A 102 0.12 3.04 -26.51
N PRO A 103 0.39 3.13 -27.83
CA PRO A 103 0.41 1.96 -28.72
C PRO A 103 1.46 0.92 -28.33
N GLU A 104 2.45 1.27 -27.50
CA GLU A 104 3.41 0.34 -26.91
C GLU A 104 2.82 -0.50 -25.75
N PHE A 105 1.60 -0.20 -25.29
CA PHE A 105 0.85 -1.05 -24.37
C PHE A 105 0.01 -2.07 -25.15
N GLY A 106 0.42 -3.34 -25.07
CA GLY A 106 -0.37 -4.45 -25.56
C GLY A 106 -1.43 -4.90 -24.56
N ASP A 107 -2.69 -5.04 -24.98
CA ASP A 107 -3.75 -5.59 -24.14
C ASP A 107 -3.56 -7.08 -23.83
N ARG A 108 -2.79 -7.78 -24.67
CA ARG A 108 -2.55 -9.20 -24.55
C ARG A 108 -1.18 -9.45 -23.93
N ARG A 109 -1.17 -10.10 -22.77
CA ARG A 109 0.03 -10.66 -22.16
C ARG A 109 0.75 -11.62 -23.12
N THR A 110 2.07 -11.51 -23.18
CA THR A 110 2.95 -12.45 -23.86
C THR A 110 3.01 -13.78 -23.11
N GLY A 111 2.98 -14.89 -23.84
CA GLY A 111 3.13 -16.23 -23.29
C GLY A 111 4.58 -16.60 -22.99
N ARG A 112 4.87 -17.90 -23.03
CA ARG A 112 6.22 -18.44 -22.84
C ARG A 112 7.08 -18.15 -24.06
N LEU A 113 8.25 -17.57 -23.83
CA LEU A 113 9.23 -17.26 -24.88
C LEU A 113 10.25 -18.38 -25.01
N VAL A 114 10.43 -18.89 -26.23
CA VAL A 114 11.46 -19.88 -26.56
C VAL A 114 12.35 -19.32 -27.65
N ALA A 115 13.64 -19.69 -27.66
CA ALA A 115 14.55 -19.26 -28.72
C ALA A 115 13.97 -19.62 -30.10
N ALA A 116 13.99 -18.66 -31.03
CA ALA A 116 13.49 -18.89 -32.38
C ALA A 116 14.36 -19.95 -33.08
N ASP A 117 13.76 -20.81 -33.90
CA ASP A 117 14.45 -21.98 -34.51
C ASP A 117 15.67 -21.58 -35.37
N GLN A 118 15.67 -20.34 -35.90
CA GLN A 118 16.76 -19.78 -36.70
C GLN A 118 17.61 -18.75 -35.96
N ALA A 119 17.39 -18.56 -34.65
CA ALA A 119 18.14 -17.60 -33.85
C ALA A 119 19.61 -18.02 -33.75
N ARG A 120 20.52 -17.12 -34.16
CA ARG A 120 21.96 -17.30 -33.98
C ARG A 120 22.46 -16.75 -32.64
N SER A 121 21.56 -16.22 -31.82
CA SER A 121 21.81 -15.64 -30.51
C SER A 121 20.57 -15.77 -29.63
N ASP A 122 20.74 -15.62 -28.33
CA ASP A 122 19.64 -15.67 -27.34
C ASP A 122 18.79 -14.38 -27.31
N VAL A 123 18.89 -13.54 -28.34
CA VAL A 123 18.21 -12.24 -28.45
C VAL A 123 16.85 -12.37 -29.14
N LEU A 124 16.65 -13.42 -29.94
CA LEU A 124 15.42 -13.68 -30.69
C LEU A 124 14.64 -14.83 -30.08
N ALA A 125 13.38 -14.59 -29.73
CA ALA A 125 12.48 -15.58 -29.15
C ALA A 125 11.07 -15.48 -29.76
N GLU A 126 10.36 -16.61 -29.77
CA GLU A 126 8.98 -16.75 -30.23
C GLU A 126 8.04 -17.05 -29.05
N ASP A 127 6.86 -16.45 -29.07
CA ASP A 127 5.79 -16.73 -28.11
C ASP A 127 5.07 -18.03 -28.48
N THR A 128 5.09 -18.99 -27.55
CA THR A 128 4.41 -20.30 -27.69
C THR A 128 3.11 -20.41 -26.89
N GLY A 129 2.64 -19.30 -26.31
CA GLY A 129 1.38 -19.21 -25.57
C GLY A 129 1.52 -19.34 -24.06
N ILE A 130 0.39 -19.20 -23.36
CA ILE A 130 0.34 -19.14 -21.88
C ILE A 130 0.66 -20.52 -21.27
N CYS A 131 1.75 -20.59 -20.51
CA CYS A 131 2.24 -21.81 -19.88
C CYS A 131 1.67 -22.06 -18.46
N GLY A 132 0.38 -21.76 -18.23
CA GLY A 132 -0.40 -22.22 -17.06
C GLY A 132 0.20 -21.94 -15.67
N GLY A 133 1.06 -20.94 -15.52
CA GLY A 133 1.73 -20.59 -14.26
C GLY A 133 3.22 -20.95 -14.17
N ALA A 134 3.79 -21.58 -15.21
CA ALA A 134 5.23 -21.83 -15.30
C ALA A 134 6.03 -20.68 -15.93
N ALA A 135 5.37 -19.56 -16.24
CA ALA A 135 6.01 -18.37 -16.79
C ALA A 135 6.90 -17.72 -15.74
N SER A 136 8.06 -17.19 -16.14
CA SER A 136 8.85 -16.36 -15.24
C SER A 136 8.13 -15.04 -14.94
N ALA A 137 8.60 -14.32 -13.91
CA ALA A 137 8.08 -13.00 -13.60
C ALA A 137 8.31 -12.01 -14.76
N GLU A 138 9.45 -12.11 -15.43
CA GLU A 138 9.78 -11.31 -16.60
C GLU A 138 8.85 -11.63 -17.78
N GLU A 139 8.61 -12.91 -18.09
CA GLU A 139 7.65 -13.32 -19.13
C GLU A 139 6.23 -12.85 -18.79
N ALA A 140 5.85 -12.85 -17.52
CA ALA A 140 4.54 -12.38 -17.07
C ALA A 140 4.35 -10.86 -17.18
N ALA A 141 5.44 -10.09 -17.19
CA ALA A 141 5.41 -8.64 -17.33
C ALA A 141 5.33 -8.18 -18.80
N MET A 142 5.67 -9.04 -19.76
CA MET A 142 5.68 -8.70 -21.19
C MET A 142 4.28 -8.73 -21.81
N HIS A 143 4.03 -7.80 -22.73
CA HIS A 143 2.80 -7.70 -23.52
C HIS A 143 3.13 -7.62 -25.01
N THR A 144 2.25 -8.16 -25.84
CA THR A 144 2.39 -8.09 -27.30
C THR A 144 1.63 -6.90 -27.85
N THR A 145 2.31 -6.08 -28.65
CA THR A 145 1.74 -4.93 -29.34
C THR A 145 1.53 -5.26 -30.82
N ASP A 146 0.51 -4.65 -31.42
CA ASP A 146 0.28 -4.72 -32.87
C ASP A 146 1.06 -3.57 -33.54
N ASP A 147 2.39 -3.67 -33.56
CA ASP A 147 3.23 -2.67 -34.20
C ASP A 147 3.22 -2.88 -35.74
N PRO A 148 2.67 -1.93 -36.53
CA PRO A 148 2.53 -2.08 -37.98
C PRO A 148 3.87 -2.07 -38.72
N GLU A 149 4.96 -1.60 -38.11
CA GLU A 149 6.29 -1.57 -38.74
C GLU A 149 6.93 -2.97 -38.81
N TRP A 150 6.46 -3.95 -38.02
CA TRP A 150 6.93 -5.35 -38.11
C TRP A 150 6.44 -6.10 -39.33
N LEU A 151 5.42 -5.60 -40.04
CA LEU A 151 4.87 -6.24 -41.24
C LEU A 151 5.60 -5.86 -42.54
N GLU A 152 6.57 -4.95 -42.48
CA GLU A 152 7.34 -4.46 -43.65
C GLU A 152 8.75 -5.07 -43.79
N LEU A 153 9.13 -6.03 -42.94
CA LEU A 153 10.39 -6.80 -43.01
C LEU A 153 10.19 -8.20 -43.63
#